data_AF-A0AAW2C4N1-F1
#
_entry.id   AF-A0AAW2C4N1-F1
#
_cell.length_a   1.000
_cell.length_b   1.000
_cell.length_c   1.000
_cell.angle_alpha   90.00
_cell.angle_beta   90.00
_cell.angle_gamma   90.00
#
_symmetry.space_group_name_H-M   'P 1'
#
loop_
_entity.id
_entity.type
_entity.pdbx_description
1 polymer ?
#
loop_
_entity_poly.entity_id
_entity_poly.type
_entity_poly.pdbx_seq_one_letter_code
_entity_poly.pdbx_strand_id
1 'polypeptide(L)'
;MKDSKRGLKINEVVCGGFTVGWYGETRNNKRVVKVMCFYLDGTVNMYMRPLDGVTVTVDLEEMKIIGFWDRITFPMPKAEGTEYRESEQKPPFLPPLKKITIDSLSNQTDQASR
;
A
#
# COMPACT_ATOMS: atom_id res chain seq x y z
N MET A 1 11.64 -19.01 -0.67
CA MET A 1 12.57 -18.52 0.39
C MET A 1 11.74 -17.84 1.47
N LYS A 2 12.04 -18.07 2.75
CA LYS A 2 11.35 -17.42 3.88
C LYS A 2 12.33 -16.54 4.65
N ASP A 3 11.86 -15.45 5.24
CA ASP A 3 12.62 -14.71 6.25
C ASP A 3 12.88 -15.64 7.44
N SER A 4 14.15 -15.82 7.81
CA SER A 4 14.56 -16.72 8.89
C SER A 4 14.11 -16.24 10.27
N LYS A 5 13.88 -14.93 10.45
CA LYS A 5 13.48 -14.37 11.75
C LYS A 5 11.97 -14.36 11.94
N ARG A 6 11.20 -13.96 10.92
CA ARG A 6 9.73 -13.81 11.02
C ARG A 6 8.94 -14.94 10.36
N GLY A 7 9.60 -15.83 9.61
CA GLY A 7 8.96 -16.96 8.93
C GLY A 7 8.09 -16.58 7.72
N LEU A 8 8.18 -15.34 7.24
CA LEU A 8 7.38 -14.79 6.14
C LEU A 8 7.90 -15.25 4.78
N LYS A 9 7.02 -15.50 3.82
CA LYS A 9 7.42 -15.84 2.44
C LYS A 9 7.93 -14.59 1.72
N ILE A 10 9.18 -14.60 1.26
CA ILE A 10 9.81 -13.38 0.71
C ILE A 10 9.13 -12.89 -0.58
N ASN A 11 8.56 -13.79 -1.38
CA ASN A 11 7.81 -13.43 -2.59
C ASN A 11 6.48 -12.73 -2.31
N GLU A 12 5.98 -12.78 -1.07
CA GLU A 12 4.77 -12.08 -0.62
C GLU A 12 5.11 -10.76 0.08
N VAL A 13 6.39 -10.40 0.18
CA VAL A 13 6.84 -9.13 0.75
C VAL A 13 6.97 -8.09 -0.35
N VAL A 14 6.26 -6.97 -0.19
CA VAL A 14 6.34 -5.81 -1.08
C VAL A 14 6.85 -4.61 -0.28
N CYS A 15 7.65 -3.75 -0.90
CA CYS A 15 8.20 -2.57 -0.22
C CYS A 15 7.95 -1.29 -1.02
N GLY A 16 7.79 -0.18 -0.30
CA GLY A 16 7.66 1.17 -0.86
C GLY A 16 8.74 2.10 -0.32
N GLY A 17 9.11 3.09 -1.12
CA GLY A 17 9.98 4.19 -0.71
C GLY A 17 9.17 5.35 -0.13
N PHE A 18 9.55 5.79 1.06
CA PHE A 18 8.90 6.88 1.80
C PHE A 18 9.92 7.98 2.05
N THR A 19 9.47 9.23 1.94
CA THR A 19 10.33 10.40 2.17
C THR A 19 10.76 10.45 3.64
N VAL A 20 12.02 10.80 3.88
CA VAL A 20 12.57 10.93 5.24
C VAL A 20 12.40 12.32 5.83
N GLY A 21 11.97 13.30 5.05
CA GLY A 21 11.88 14.70 5.52
C GLY A 21 13.24 15.30 5.87
N TRP A 22 13.24 16.28 6.78
CA TRP A 22 14.43 16.94 7.33
C TRP A 22 14.19 17.19 8.82
N TYR A 23 15.13 16.83 9.67
CA TYR A 23 15.01 16.83 11.14
C TYR A 23 16.11 17.64 11.85
N GLY A 24 16.72 18.62 11.18
CA GLY A 24 17.75 19.50 11.76
C GLY A 24 19.19 19.09 11.46
N GLU A 25 19.40 18.01 10.71
CA GLU A 25 20.71 17.59 10.25
C GLU A 25 21.36 18.62 9.31
N THR A 26 22.69 18.70 9.36
CA THR A 26 23.45 19.48 8.38
C THR A 26 23.11 18.97 6.99
N ARG A 27 22.78 19.87 6.07
CA ARG A 27 22.30 19.51 4.73
C ARG A 27 23.36 18.70 4.00
N ASN A 28 23.15 17.39 4.00
CA ASN A 28 23.88 16.46 3.15
C ASN A 28 23.04 16.35 1.86
N ASN A 29 23.65 16.59 0.68
CA ASN A 29 22.96 16.54 -0.62
C ASN A 29 22.56 15.12 -1.07
N LYS A 30 22.29 14.20 -0.13
CA LYS A 30 21.93 12.81 -0.43
C LYS A 30 20.43 12.67 -0.61
N ARG A 31 20.02 11.92 -1.63
CA ARG A 31 18.62 11.62 -1.91
C ARG A 31 18.22 10.36 -1.18
N VAL A 32 17.89 10.49 0.11
CA VAL A 32 17.60 9.34 0.99
C VAL A 32 16.10 9.07 1.08
N VAL A 33 15.72 7.80 1.03
CA VAL A 33 14.36 7.34 1.35
C VAL A 33 14.39 6.27 2.44
N LYS A 34 13.29 6.20 3.20
CA LYS A 34 13.00 5.07 4.09
C LYS A 34 12.23 4.02 3.30
N VAL A 35 12.72 2.79 3.29
CA VAL A 35 12.01 1.67 2.68
C VAL A 35 11.24 0.95 3.78
N MET A 36 9.92 0.88 3.60
CA MET A 36 9.00 0.15 4.48
C MET A 36 8.35 -0.96 3.67
N CYS A 37 8.19 -2.12 4.31
CA CYS A 37 7.69 -3.34 3.66
C CYS A 37 6.38 -3.82 4.28
N PHE A 38 5.62 -4.58 3.50
CA PHE A 38 4.28 -5.05 3.78
C PHE A 38 4.14 -6.49 3.29
N TYR A 39 3.09 -7.19 3.74
CA TYR A 39 2.89 -8.61 3.44
C TYR A 39 1.55 -8.90 2.75
N LEU A 40 1.59 -9.56 1.60
CA LEU A 40 0.44 -9.77 0.70
C LEU A 40 -0.26 -11.13 0.84
N ASP A 41 0.29 -12.05 1.64
CA ASP A 41 -0.22 -13.44 1.73
C ASP A 41 -1.65 -13.48 2.31
N GLY A 42 -2.65 -13.58 1.44
CA GLY A 42 -4.08 -13.65 1.80
C GLY A 42 -4.88 -12.35 1.65
N THR A 43 -4.29 -11.23 1.25
CA THR A 43 -5.02 -9.97 0.97
C THR A 43 -4.18 -9.01 0.14
N VAL A 44 -4.79 -8.25 -0.77
CA VAL A 44 -4.08 -7.19 -1.50
C VAL A 44 -3.97 -5.89 -0.71
N ASN A 45 -4.64 -5.79 0.45
CA ASN A 45 -4.59 -4.60 1.30
C ASN A 45 -3.31 -4.57 2.15
N MET A 46 -2.19 -4.33 1.48
CA MET A 46 -0.85 -4.36 2.07
C MET A 46 -0.70 -3.39 3.26
N TYR A 47 -1.40 -2.26 3.25
CA TYR A 47 -1.35 -1.27 4.33
C TYR A 47 -1.90 -1.80 5.66
N MET A 48 -2.74 -2.84 5.65
CA MET A 48 -3.23 -3.49 6.87
C MET A 48 -2.24 -4.53 7.43
N ARG A 49 -1.13 -4.79 6.73
CA ARG A 49 -0.14 -5.83 7.09
C ARG A 49 1.30 -5.32 7.00
N PRO A 50 1.66 -4.31 7.81
CA PRO A 50 3.02 -3.77 7.83
C PRO A 50 4.03 -4.75 8.42
N LEU A 51 5.22 -4.79 7.81
CA LEU A 51 6.38 -5.47 8.35
C LEU A 51 7.11 -4.52 9.30
N ASP A 52 6.53 -4.37 10.49
CA ASP A 52 6.98 -3.40 11.48
C ASP A 52 8.26 -3.81 12.23
N GLY A 53 8.93 -2.80 12.80
CA GLY A 53 10.17 -2.98 13.56
C GLY A 53 11.44 -3.14 12.72
N VAL A 54 11.30 -3.17 11.39
CA VAL A 54 12.40 -3.06 10.42
C VAL A 54 12.39 -1.66 9.80
N THR A 55 13.54 -1.02 9.75
CA THR A 55 13.74 0.26 9.06
C THR A 55 14.96 0.14 8.19
N VAL A 56 14.78 0.42 6.90
CA VAL A 56 15.85 0.45 5.91
C VAL A 56 15.90 1.85 5.34
N THR A 57 17.09 2.40 5.18
CA THR A 57 17.30 3.65 4.45
C THR A 57 18.17 3.39 3.23
N VAL A 58 17.77 3.97 2.10
CA VAL A 58 18.42 3.80 0.81
C VAL A 58 18.83 5.16 0.27
N ASP A 59 20.07 5.26 -0.20
CA ASP A 59 20.52 6.37 -1.03
C ASP A 59 20.09 6.11 -2.47
N LEU A 60 19.25 6.96 -3.02
CA LEU A 60 18.70 6.84 -4.37
C LEU A 60 19.63 7.35 -5.47
N GLU A 61 20.75 7.99 -5.14
CA GLU A 61 21.80 8.31 -6.12
C GLU A 61 22.71 7.10 -6.33
N GLU A 62 23.20 6.54 -5.22
CA GLU A 62 24.09 5.37 -5.26
C GLU A 62 23.35 4.02 -5.35
N MET A 63 22.01 4.03 -5.25
CA MET A 63 21.15 2.85 -5.23
C MET A 63 21.60 1.78 -4.20
N LYS A 64 22.03 2.24 -3.03
CA LYS A 64 22.57 1.39 -1.96
C LYS A 64 21.82 1.55 -0.65
N ILE A 65 21.71 0.46 0.10
CA ILE A 65 21.25 0.51 1.49
C ILE A 65 22.34 1.20 2.31
N ILE A 66 21.99 2.32 2.96
CA ILE A 66 22.88 3.10 3.82
C ILE A 66 22.56 2.95 5.30
N GLY A 67 21.44 2.31 5.63
CA GLY A 67 21.05 2.02 7.00
C GLY A 67 20.07 0.86 7.07
N PHE A 68 20.24 0.02 8.08
CA PHE A 68 19.39 -1.14 8.33
C PHE A 68 19.25 -1.35 9.83
N TRP A 69 18.01 -1.33 10.32
CA TRP A 69 17.68 -1.53 11.73
C TRP A 69 16.51 -2.50 11.85
N ASP A 70 16.77 -3.72 12.31
CA ASP A 70 15.76 -4.71 12.68
C ASP A 70 15.74 -4.84 14.21
N ARG A 71 15.00 -3.93 14.86
CA ARG A 71 15.09 -3.72 16.31
C ARG A 71 14.14 -4.62 17.09
N ILE A 72 12.93 -4.78 16.58
CA ILE A 72 11.82 -5.44 17.28
C ILE A 72 11.06 -6.30 16.28
N THR A 73 10.63 -7.48 16.72
CA THR A 73 9.75 -8.34 15.93
C THR A 73 8.33 -8.21 16.45
N PHE A 74 7.45 -7.67 15.61
CA PHE A 74 6.02 -7.64 15.88
C PHE A 74 5.33 -8.84 15.20
N PRO A 75 4.24 -9.36 15.77
CA PRO A 75 3.43 -10.35 15.08
C PRO A 75 2.84 -9.75 13.81
N MET A 76 2.87 -10.51 12.72
CA MET A 76 2.28 -10.09 11.45
C MET A 76 0.74 -10.03 11.60
N PRO A 77 0.09 -8.89 11.30
CA PRO A 77 -1.37 -8.83 11.33
C PRO A 77 -2.04 -9.87 10.42
N LYS A 78 -3.25 -10.24 10.83
CA LYS A 78 -4.13 -11.15 10.10
C LYS A 78 -4.60 -10.53 8.78
N ALA A 79 -4.83 -11.37 7.77
CA ALA A 79 -5.35 -10.92 6.48
C ALA A 79 -6.88 -10.85 6.48
N GLU A 80 -7.52 -11.62 7.37
CA GLU A 80 -8.96 -11.74 7.49
C GLU A 80 -9.61 -10.38 7.77
N GLY A 81 -10.66 -10.05 7.01
CA GLY A 81 -11.43 -8.81 7.18
C GLY A 81 -10.79 -7.56 6.58
N THR A 82 -9.70 -7.68 5.80
CA THR A 82 -8.99 -6.52 5.22
C THR A 82 -9.24 -6.32 3.72
N GLU A 83 -9.86 -7.29 3.06
CA GLU A 83 -10.10 -7.26 1.61
C GLU A 83 -11.28 -6.35 1.25
N TYR A 84 -11.08 -5.52 0.23
CA TYR A 84 -12.02 -4.48 -0.17
C TYR A 84 -12.62 -4.71 -1.55
N ARG A 85 -12.05 -5.62 -2.36
CA ARG A 85 -12.58 -5.94 -3.68
C ARG A 85 -13.82 -6.80 -3.52
N GLU A 86 -14.93 -6.34 -4.10
CA GLU A 86 -16.22 -7.04 -4.06
C GLU A 86 -16.11 -8.51 -4.50
N SER A 87 -15.30 -8.80 -5.52
CA SER A 87 -15.09 -10.15 -6.07
C SER A 87 -14.49 -11.15 -5.07
N GLU A 88 -13.82 -10.67 -4.03
CA GLU A 88 -13.15 -11.48 -3.00
C GLU A 88 -13.92 -11.48 -1.67
N GLN A 89 -14.93 -10.62 -1.54
CA GLN A 89 -15.75 -10.50 -0.34
C GLN A 89 -16.81 -11.59 -0.27
N LYS A 90 -17.25 -11.89 0.94
CA LYS A 90 -18.28 -12.91 1.22
C LYS A 90 -19.53 -12.25 1.80
N PRO A 91 -20.73 -12.78 1.53
CA PRO A 91 -21.97 -12.32 2.14
C PRO A 91 -21.93 -12.30 3.68
N PRO A 92 -22.78 -11.49 4.36
CA PRO A 92 -23.83 -10.65 3.78
C PRO A 92 -23.31 -9.32 3.22
N PHE A 93 -23.80 -8.97 2.03
CA PHE A 93 -23.62 -7.62 1.48
C PHE A 93 -24.72 -6.69 1.99
N LEU A 94 -24.47 -5.39 1.87
CA LEU A 94 -25.49 -4.38 2.11
C LEU A 94 -26.68 -4.57 1.14
N PRO A 95 -27.89 -4.11 1.52
CA PRO A 95 -29.02 -4.12 0.61
C PRO A 95 -28.70 -3.42 -0.72
N PRO A 96 -29.17 -3.93 -1.87
CA PRO A 96 -28.91 -3.32 -3.17
C PRO A 96 -29.37 -1.87 -3.24
N LEU A 97 -28.49 -0.99 -3.73
CA LEU A 97 -28.82 0.42 -3.96
C LEU A 97 -29.64 0.57 -5.24
N LYS A 98 -30.60 1.50 -5.24
CA LYS A 98 -31.37 1.86 -6.45
C LYS A 98 -30.49 2.66 -7.41
N LYS A 99 -30.57 2.34 -8.71
CA LYS A 99 -29.83 3.06 -9.77
C LYS A 99 -30.36 4.49 -9.92
N ILE A 100 -29.47 5.43 -10.20
CA ILE A 100 -29.79 6.83 -10.53
C ILE A 100 -29.22 7.10 -11.93
N THR A 101 -30.05 7.66 -12.82
CA THR A 101 -29.65 8.09 -14.16
C THR A 101 -29.68 9.62 -14.20
N ILE A 102 -28.64 10.23 -14.76
CA ILE A 102 -28.51 11.69 -14.92
C ILE A 102 -28.36 11.97 -16.41
N ASP A 103 -29.29 12.74 -16.98
CA ASP A 103 -29.27 13.17 -18.38
C ASP A 103 -29.07 14.70 -18.46
N SER A 104 -28.22 15.16 -19.39
CA SER A 104 -28.00 16.59 -19.65
C SER A 104 -28.88 17.10 -20.81
N LEU A 105 -29.57 18.21 -20.61
CA LEU A 105 -30.52 18.79 -21.58
C LEU A 105 -29.88 19.40 -22.83
N SER A 106 -28.54 19.52 -22.92
CA SER A 106 -27.86 20.12 -24.07
C SER A 106 -27.93 19.30 -25.37
N ASN A 107 -28.35 18.03 -25.30
CA ASN A 107 -28.58 17.19 -26.49
C ASN A 107 -30.04 17.21 -26.97
N GLN A 108 -30.96 17.93 -26.30
CA GLN A 108 -32.36 18.00 -26.76
C GLN A 108 -32.60 19.03 -27.87
N THR A 109 -31.67 19.97 -28.11
CA THR A 109 -31.81 20.99 -29.16
C THR A 109 -31.44 20.51 -30.57
N ASP A 110 -30.74 19.40 -30.73
CA ASP A 110 -30.31 18.88 -32.05
C ASP A 110 -31.25 17.80 -32.64
N GLN A 111 -32.26 17.34 -31.89
CA GLN A 111 -33.24 16.36 -32.39
C GLN A 111 -34.58 16.98 -32.81
N ALA A 112 -34.79 18.29 -32.62
CA ALA A 112 -36.01 18.98 -33.05
C ALA A 112 -35.91 19.59 -34.46
N SER A 113 -34.81 19.37 -35.19
CA SER A 113 -34.52 20.01 -36.49
C SER A 113 -34.23 19.03 -37.65
N ARG A 114 -34.68 17.77 -37.56
CA ARG A 114 -34.71 16.83 -38.69
C ARG A 114 -36.09 16.28 -38.95
#